data_AF-A0A834ZT22-F1
#
_entry.id   AF-A0A834ZT22-F1
#
_cell.length_a   1.000
_cell.length_b   1.000
_cell.length_c   1.000
_cell.angle_alpha   90.00
_cell.angle_beta   90.00
_cell.angle_gamma   90.00
#
_symmetry.space_group_name_H-M   'P 1'
#
loop_
_entity.id
_entity.type
_entity.pdbx_description
1 polymer ?
#
loop_
_entity_poly.entity_id
_entity_poly.type
_entity_poly.pdbx_seq_one_letter_code
_entity_poly.pdbx_strand_id
1 'polypeptide(L)'
;MFIIHIKETNTFISTTTETPPHFPSDSLLFLSNKFQSIFRITEILIFSAMNLFGFLLILTLSSIASAYEKFDSHLLPRPLILEYPNNIEIRFKESDEYLQLLCSSWRFAVETNNLTPWKTIPSECAGFVKDYMTGKAYNFDLEMVSKEAGIYARSIQLVGDGNDVWIFDIDETLLSNLPYYADHGYGLEVFDGHEFDKWVEKGLAPAIESSLKLYEEVLGLGFKVFLLTGRSERHRSVTVENLRNAGFQNWDKLLLRY
;
A
#
# COMPACT_ATOMS: atom_id res chain seq x y z
N MET A 1 3.37 -1.74 4.15
CA MET A 1 4.53 -2.64 4.31
C MET A 1 5.61 -2.24 3.31
N PHE A 2 6.65 -1.56 3.78
CA PHE A 2 7.84 -1.26 2.98
C PHE A 2 8.94 -2.27 3.31
N ILE A 3 9.49 -2.90 2.29
CA ILE A 3 10.53 -3.92 2.42
C ILE A 3 11.68 -3.50 1.51
N ILE A 4 12.85 -3.34 2.10
CA ILE A 4 14.08 -3.03 1.36
C ILE A 4 15.09 -4.13 1.65
N HIS A 5 15.51 -4.82 0.60
CA HIS A 5 16.66 -5.71 0.64
C HIS A 5 17.90 -4.93 0.18
N ILE A 6 18.93 -4.89 1.01
CA ILE A 6 20.23 -4.26 0.69
C ILE A 6 21.30 -5.34 0.74
N LYS A 7 22.12 -5.40 -0.30
CA LYS A 7 23.37 -6.17 -0.32
C LYS A 7 24.54 -5.22 -0.12
N GLU A 8 25.19 -5.27 1.04
CA GLU A 8 26.42 -4.50 1.28
C GLU A 8 27.58 -5.14 0.51
N THR A 9 28.10 -4.46 -0.52
CA THR A 9 29.33 -4.89 -1.19
C THR A 9 30.52 -4.28 -0.48
N ASN A 10 31.36 -5.11 0.15
CA ASN A 10 32.63 -4.72 0.78
C ASN A 10 33.52 -3.93 -0.20
N THR A 11 33.41 -2.60 -0.17
CA THR A 11 34.40 -1.69 -0.76
C THR A 11 35.13 -1.07 0.42
N PHE A 12 36.36 -1.53 0.64
CA PHE A 12 37.28 -0.97 1.63
C PHE A 12 37.39 0.54 1.43
N ILE A 13 36.94 1.35 2.39
CA ILE A 13 37.35 2.75 2.51
C ILE A 13 38.34 2.80 3.68
N SER A 14 39.61 3.00 3.34
CA SER A 14 40.68 3.23 4.31
C SER A 14 40.39 4.49 5.12
N THR A 15 40.52 4.38 6.44
CA THR A 15 40.46 5.50 7.38
C THR A 15 41.60 6.48 7.13
N THR A 16 41.25 7.71 6.74
CA THR A 16 42.06 8.89 7.01
C THR A 16 41.21 9.93 7.72
N THR A 17 41.73 10.39 8.84
CA THR A 17 41.24 11.46 9.70
C THR A 17 40.97 12.75 8.92
N GLU A 18 39.72 13.25 8.93
CA GLU A 18 39.37 14.68 8.88
C GLU A 18 37.85 14.86 8.93
N THR A 19 37.38 15.54 9.99
CA THR A 19 36.06 16.20 10.19
C THR A 19 34.75 15.43 9.88
N PRO A 20 33.73 15.49 10.76
CA PRO A 20 32.46 14.83 10.51
C PRO A 20 31.78 15.47 9.28
N PRO A 21 31.28 14.68 8.32
CA PRO A 21 30.53 15.25 7.21
C PRO A 21 29.25 15.87 7.75
N HIS A 22 29.11 17.17 7.51
CA HIS A 22 27.86 17.89 7.69
C HIS A 22 26.84 17.27 6.74
N PHE A 23 25.93 16.44 7.27
CA PHE A 23 24.78 15.98 6.51
C PHE A 23 23.89 17.20 6.21
N PRO A 24 23.61 17.51 4.94
CA PRO A 24 22.62 18.51 4.61
C PRO A 24 21.25 18.00 5.07
N SER A 25 20.47 18.86 5.71
CA SER A 25 19.16 18.61 6.30
C SER A 25 18.03 18.34 5.29
N ASP A 26 18.34 17.80 4.11
CA ASP A 26 17.41 17.58 3.00
C ASP A 26 17.41 16.13 2.49
N SER A 27 17.79 15.17 3.33
CA SER A 27 17.94 13.75 2.94
C SER A 27 16.68 12.88 3.12
N LEU A 28 15.51 13.47 3.40
CA LEU A 28 14.23 12.74 3.58
C LEU A 28 13.35 12.70 2.31
N LEU A 29 13.86 13.18 1.18
CA LEU A 29 13.13 13.26 -0.10
C LEU A 29 13.62 12.27 -1.18
N PHE A 30 14.37 11.22 -0.79
CA PHE A 30 15.01 10.31 -1.75
C PHE A 30 14.80 8.82 -1.46
N LEU A 31 13.59 8.39 -1.10
CA LEU A 31 13.22 6.96 -1.06
C LEU A 31 11.79 6.67 -1.57
N SER A 32 11.31 7.40 -2.60
CA SER A 32 10.11 7.03 -3.38
C SER A 32 10.38 6.76 -4.86
N ASN A 33 11.65 6.70 -5.28
CA ASN A 33 12.02 6.51 -6.69
C ASN A 33 12.47 5.08 -6.96
N LYS A 34 11.52 4.14 -7.01
CA LYS A 34 11.74 2.85 -7.70
C LYS A 34 10.44 2.23 -8.25
N PHE A 35 9.62 3.04 -8.92
CA PHE A 35 8.55 2.57 -9.82
C PHE A 35 8.71 3.09 -11.27
N GLN A 36 9.93 3.45 -11.67
CA GLN A 36 10.23 3.84 -13.07
C GLN A 36 10.71 2.68 -13.96
N SER A 37 10.81 1.45 -13.46
CA SER A 37 11.26 0.31 -14.30
C SER A 37 10.14 -0.51 -14.95
N ILE A 38 8.86 -0.24 -14.64
CA ILE A 38 7.73 -0.95 -15.26
C ILE A 38 7.17 -0.20 -16.49
N PHE A 39 7.51 1.08 -16.66
CA PHE A 39 7.02 1.89 -17.79
C PHE A 39 7.81 1.75 -19.10
N ARG A 40 8.92 0.99 -19.16
CA ARG A 40 9.67 0.77 -20.43
C ARG A 40 9.37 -0.53 -21.15
N ILE A 41 8.73 -1.51 -20.50
CA ILE A 41 8.38 -2.78 -21.15
C ILE A 41 6.98 -2.72 -21.77
N THR A 42 6.09 -1.89 -21.23
CA THR A 42 4.75 -1.66 -21.76
C THR A 42 4.74 -0.94 -23.11
N GLU A 43 5.65 0.01 -23.37
CA GLU A 43 5.69 0.70 -24.68
C GLU A 43 6.11 -0.21 -25.85
N ILE A 44 6.95 -1.22 -25.61
CA ILE A 44 7.40 -2.13 -26.68
C ILE A 44 6.32 -3.17 -27.05
N LEU A 45 5.49 -3.58 -26.08
CA LEU A 45 4.39 -4.53 -26.33
C LEU A 45 3.16 -3.86 -26.95
N ILE A 46 2.89 -2.59 -26.64
CA ILE A 46 1.77 -1.83 -27.21
C ILE A 46 1.97 -1.56 -28.72
N PHE A 47 3.22 -1.32 -29.16
CA PHE A 47 3.52 -1.11 -30.58
C PHE A 47 3.31 -2.36 -31.46
N SER A 48 3.39 -3.57 -30.90
CA SER A 48 3.15 -4.81 -31.67
C SER A 48 1.66 -5.17 -31.77
N ALA A 49 0.86 -4.87 -30.75
CA ALA A 49 -0.58 -5.19 -30.73
C ALA A 49 -1.43 -4.21 -31.57
N MET A 50 -1.00 -2.95 -31.71
CA MET A 50 -1.75 -1.92 -32.45
C MET A 50 -1.76 -2.13 -33.99
N ASN A 51 -0.80 -2.88 -34.55
CA ASN A 51 -0.76 -3.17 -35.99
C ASN A 51 -1.65 -4.36 -36.41
N LEU A 52 -2.03 -5.24 -35.49
CA LEU A 52 -2.91 -6.37 -35.79
C LEU A 52 -4.40 -5.98 -35.73
N PHE A 53 -4.76 -5.04 -34.87
CA PHE A 53 -6.15 -4.58 -34.69
C PHE A 53 -6.64 -3.68 -35.84
N GLY A 54 -5.74 -2.88 -36.44
CA GLY A 54 -6.07 -2.02 -37.58
C GLY A 54 -6.46 -2.79 -38.85
N PHE A 55 -5.92 -4.00 -39.06
CA PHE A 55 -6.24 -4.84 -40.22
C PHE A 55 -7.60 -5.56 -40.09
N LEU A 56 -8.04 -5.87 -38.86
CA LEU A 56 -9.32 -6.53 -38.60
C LEU A 56 -10.53 -5.58 -38.73
N LEU A 57 -10.36 -4.29 -38.42
CA LEU A 57 -11.43 -3.28 -38.49
C LEU A 57 -11.83 -2.92 -39.94
N ILE A 58 -10.93 -3.11 -40.91
CA ILE A 58 -11.19 -2.82 -42.33
C ILE A 58 -12.03 -3.94 -42.98
N LEU A 59 -11.98 -5.16 -42.45
CA LEU A 59 -12.74 -6.31 -42.99
C LEU A 59 -14.19 -6.40 -42.47
N THR A 60 -14.53 -5.73 -41.38
CA THR A 60 -15.91 -5.71 -40.84
C THR A 60 -16.78 -4.60 -41.44
N LEU A 61 -16.18 -3.57 -42.04
CA LEU A 61 -16.90 -2.44 -42.64
C LEU A 61 -17.41 -2.70 -44.07
N SER A 62 -17.00 -3.80 -44.72
CA SER A 62 -17.47 -4.18 -46.06
C SER A 62 -18.72 -5.09 -46.07
N SER A 63 -19.25 -5.51 -44.91
CA SER A 63 -20.42 -6.40 -44.83
C SER A 63 -21.72 -5.75 -44.35
N ILE A 64 -21.74 -4.45 -44.00
CA ILE A 64 -22.96 -3.78 -43.49
C ILE A 64 -23.62 -2.87 -44.56
N ALA A 65 -23.07 -2.78 -45.77
CA ALA A 65 -23.66 -1.98 -46.85
C ALA A 65 -24.89 -2.62 -47.55
N SER A 66 -25.47 -3.71 -47.02
CA SER A 66 -26.65 -4.35 -47.63
C SER A 66 -27.59 -4.95 -46.58
N ALA A 67 -28.27 -4.11 -45.82
CA ALA A 67 -29.58 -4.41 -45.22
C ALA A 67 -30.21 -3.10 -44.74
N TYR A 68 -30.84 -2.35 -45.65
CA TYR A 68 -31.70 -1.23 -45.28
C TYR A 68 -33.15 -1.68 -45.48
N GLU A 69 -33.84 -2.03 -44.39
CA GLU A 69 -35.29 -2.04 -44.36
C GLU A 69 -35.79 -1.02 -43.34
N LYS A 70 -36.79 -0.26 -43.78
CA LYS A 70 -37.36 0.93 -43.15
C LYS A 70 -38.35 0.50 -42.07
N PHE A 71 -38.09 0.83 -40.80
CA PHE A 71 -39.02 0.60 -39.70
C PHE A 71 -39.99 1.77 -39.55
N ASP A 72 -41.30 1.48 -39.55
CA ASP A 72 -42.40 2.45 -39.47
C ASP A 72 -42.84 2.65 -38.00
N SER A 73 -43.00 3.92 -37.58
CA SER A 73 -43.01 4.34 -36.17
C SER A 73 -44.41 4.55 -35.57
N HIS A 74 -45.43 3.83 -36.03
CA HIS A 74 -46.77 3.99 -35.49
C HIS A 74 -47.32 2.62 -35.06
N LEU A 75 -47.30 2.38 -33.74
CA LEU A 75 -48.24 1.57 -32.93
C LEU A 75 -47.54 1.05 -31.66
N LEU A 76 -47.46 1.88 -30.61
CA LEU A 76 -47.25 1.38 -29.24
C LEU A 76 -48.30 2.02 -28.31
N PRO A 77 -49.05 1.24 -27.53
CA PRO A 77 -50.02 1.80 -26.59
C PRO A 77 -49.30 2.44 -25.41
N ARG A 78 -49.92 3.49 -24.87
CA ARG A 78 -49.46 4.30 -23.73
C ARG A 78 -49.00 3.40 -22.56
N PRO A 79 -47.81 3.59 -21.97
CA PRO A 79 -47.42 2.81 -20.81
C PRO A 79 -48.27 3.20 -19.61
N LEU A 80 -48.80 2.19 -18.91
CA LEU A 80 -49.37 2.33 -17.58
C LEU A 80 -48.25 2.80 -16.63
N ILE A 81 -48.38 4.00 -16.04
CA ILE A 81 -47.50 4.46 -14.98
C ILE A 81 -48.02 3.82 -13.68
N LEU A 82 -47.30 2.83 -13.18
CA LEU A 82 -47.47 2.27 -11.85
C LEU A 82 -46.40 2.91 -10.94
N GLU A 83 -46.77 3.93 -10.17
CA GLU A 83 -45.85 4.52 -9.18
C GLU A 83 -45.74 3.59 -7.97
N TYR A 84 -44.54 3.06 -7.75
CA TYR A 84 -44.14 2.35 -6.53
C TYR A 84 -43.11 3.23 -5.79
N PRO A 85 -43.06 3.24 -4.45
CA PRO A 85 -42.11 4.05 -3.66
C PRO A 85 -40.64 3.52 -3.72
N ASN A 86 -40.17 3.10 -4.90
CA ASN A 86 -38.83 2.58 -5.17
C ASN A 86 -37.77 3.66 -5.45
N ASN A 87 -38.17 4.92 -5.60
CA ASN A 87 -37.26 6.00 -5.99
C ASN A 87 -36.28 6.43 -4.88
N ILE A 88 -36.55 6.06 -3.62
CA ILE A 88 -35.70 6.37 -2.48
C ILE A 88 -34.64 5.27 -2.32
N GLU A 89 -35.04 4.00 -2.30
CA GLU A 89 -34.12 2.85 -2.16
C GLU A 89 -33.14 2.74 -3.33
N ILE A 90 -33.60 2.96 -4.57
CA ILE A 90 -32.73 2.99 -5.75
C ILE A 90 -31.69 4.11 -5.64
N ARG A 91 -32.11 5.30 -5.18
CA ARG A 91 -31.22 6.46 -5.05
C ARG A 91 -30.21 6.30 -3.91
N PHE A 92 -30.59 5.64 -2.82
CA PHE A 92 -29.66 5.28 -1.74
C PHE A 92 -28.64 4.24 -2.22
N LYS A 93 -29.08 3.19 -2.92
CA LYS A 93 -28.18 2.16 -3.46
C LYS A 93 -27.19 2.72 -4.49
N GLU A 94 -27.66 3.62 -5.37
CA GLU A 94 -26.81 4.32 -6.34
C GLU A 94 -25.78 5.23 -5.65
N SER A 95 -26.19 5.89 -4.56
CA SER A 95 -25.30 6.70 -3.72
C SER A 95 -24.24 5.85 -2.99
N ASP A 96 -24.62 4.69 -2.46
CA ASP A 96 -23.70 3.79 -1.76
C ASP A 96 -22.67 3.16 -2.71
N GLU A 97 -23.13 2.72 -3.89
CA GLU A 97 -22.24 2.21 -4.94
C GLU A 97 -21.29 3.29 -5.45
N TYR A 98 -21.79 4.51 -5.68
CA TYR A 98 -20.97 5.65 -6.04
C TYR A 98 -19.90 5.94 -4.98
N LEU A 99 -20.28 5.97 -3.69
CA LEU A 99 -19.36 6.22 -2.59
C LEU A 99 -18.28 5.14 -2.48
N GLN A 100 -18.67 3.87 -2.63
CA GLN A 100 -17.74 2.75 -2.66
C GLN A 100 -16.71 2.89 -3.79
N LEU A 101 -17.15 3.26 -5.01
CA LEU A 101 -16.27 3.48 -6.16
C LEU A 101 -15.34 4.67 -5.96
N LEU A 102 -15.87 5.79 -5.44
CA LEU A 102 -15.09 6.99 -5.14
C LEU A 102 -13.99 6.69 -4.11
N CYS A 103 -14.35 6.10 -2.98
CA CYS A 103 -13.42 5.88 -1.87
C CYS A 103 -12.42 4.76 -2.16
N SER A 104 -12.81 3.74 -2.91
CA SER A 104 -11.85 2.73 -3.39
C SER A 104 -10.85 3.31 -4.40
N SER A 105 -11.30 4.17 -5.31
CA SER A 105 -10.41 4.88 -6.24
C SER A 105 -9.47 5.84 -5.53
N TRP A 106 -9.98 6.58 -4.53
CA TRP A 106 -9.17 7.44 -3.68
C TRP A 106 -8.09 6.65 -2.93
N ARG A 107 -8.46 5.53 -2.28
CA ARG A 107 -7.51 4.64 -1.60
C ARG A 107 -6.43 4.16 -2.56
N PHE A 108 -6.81 3.65 -3.73
CA PHE A 108 -5.86 3.19 -4.73
C PHE A 108 -4.88 4.30 -5.17
N ALA A 109 -5.40 5.51 -5.39
CA ALA A 109 -4.57 6.65 -5.77
C ALA A 109 -3.61 7.09 -4.63
N VAL A 110 -4.01 6.94 -3.36
CA VAL A 110 -3.14 7.14 -2.20
C VAL A 110 -2.04 6.07 -2.12
N GLU A 111 -2.39 4.78 -2.21
CA GLU A 111 -1.43 3.65 -2.14
C GLU A 111 -0.39 3.71 -3.28
N THR A 112 -0.79 4.27 -4.42
CA THR A 112 0.10 4.46 -5.58
C THR A 112 0.82 5.81 -5.57
N ASN A 113 0.71 6.58 -4.48
CA ASN A 113 1.35 7.89 -4.31
C ASN A 113 0.97 8.94 -5.38
N ASN A 114 -0.22 8.80 -5.98
CA ASN A 114 -0.74 9.74 -6.97
C ASN A 114 -1.47 10.94 -6.34
N LEU A 115 -1.79 10.86 -5.04
CA LEU A 115 -2.40 11.92 -4.26
C LEU A 115 -1.49 12.26 -3.09
N THR A 116 -0.53 13.17 -3.27
CA THR A 116 0.31 13.68 -2.17
C THR A 116 0.57 15.19 -2.26
N PRO A 117 0.62 15.91 -1.11
CA PRO A 117 0.32 15.45 0.26
C PRO A 117 -1.16 15.61 0.65
N TRP A 118 -1.66 14.73 1.52
CA TRP A 118 -2.97 14.86 2.18
C TRP A 118 -2.78 14.80 3.70
N LYS A 119 -3.69 15.43 4.45
CA LYS A 119 -3.61 15.53 5.92
C LYS A 119 -4.63 14.66 6.65
N THR A 120 -5.78 14.42 6.00
CA THR A 120 -6.90 13.63 6.51
C THR A 120 -7.53 12.89 5.33
N ILE A 121 -8.30 11.85 5.63
CA ILE A 121 -9.15 11.20 4.62
C ILE A 121 -10.29 12.14 4.19
N PRO A 122 -10.87 11.97 2.97
CA PRO A 122 -12.13 12.61 2.61
C PRO A 122 -13.22 12.23 3.61
N SER A 123 -13.96 13.21 4.10
CA SER A 123 -14.97 13.01 5.16
C SER A 123 -16.03 11.97 4.80
N GLU A 124 -16.44 11.96 3.53
CA GLU A 124 -17.39 11.02 2.94
C GLU A 124 -16.86 9.57 2.94
N CYS A 125 -15.54 9.38 2.95
CA CYS A 125 -14.90 8.06 2.94
C CYS A 125 -14.66 7.47 4.33
N ALA A 126 -15.08 8.13 5.41
CA ALA A 126 -14.88 7.65 6.78
C ALA A 126 -15.42 6.23 7.00
N GLY A 127 -16.66 5.99 6.57
CA GLY A 127 -17.31 4.67 6.67
C GLY A 127 -16.54 3.62 5.88
N PHE A 128 -16.20 3.94 4.63
CA PHE A 128 -15.41 3.07 3.75
C PHE A 128 -14.07 2.69 4.37
N VAL A 129 -13.30 3.65 4.89
CA VAL A 129 -11.97 3.41 5.47
C VAL A 129 -12.10 2.54 6.72
N LYS A 130 -13.04 2.83 7.61
CA LYS A 130 -13.32 2.00 8.78
C LYS A 130 -13.65 0.56 8.39
N ASP A 131 -14.55 0.38 7.43
CA ASP A 131 -14.99 -0.95 6.97
C ASP A 131 -13.84 -1.72 6.29
N TYR A 132 -13.00 -1.02 5.53
CA TYR A 132 -11.80 -1.61 4.93
C TYR A 132 -10.81 -2.07 6.01
N MET A 133 -10.46 -1.19 6.96
CA MET A 133 -9.43 -1.44 7.99
C MET A 133 -9.86 -2.50 9.02
N THR A 134 -11.16 -2.58 9.32
CA THR A 134 -11.72 -3.56 10.27
C THR A 134 -12.25 -4.82 9.60
N GLY A 135 -12.40 -4.80 8.27
CA GLY A 135 -12.88 -5.90 7.46
C GLY A 135 -11.77 -6.84 6.99
N LYS A 136 -12.16 -7.81 6.15
CA LYS A 136 -11.23 -8.80 5.60
C LYS A 136 -10.31 -8.23 4.52
N ALA A 137 -10.73 -7.17 3.84
CA ALA A 137 -10.00 -6.60 2.71
C ALA A 137 -8.59 -6.14 3.09
N TYR A 138 -8.45 -5.41 4.21
CA TYR A 138 -7.14 -5.01 4.72
C TYR A 138 -6.23 -6.21 5.02
N ASN A 139 -6.76 -7.23 5.68
CA ASN A 139 -5.99 -8.45 5.97
C ASN A 139 -5.57 -9.20 4.70
N PHE A 140 -6.44 -9.30 3.69
CA PHE A 140 -6.08 -9.91 2.40
C PHE A 140 -4.97 -9.15 1.69
N ASP A 141 -5.02 -7.81 1.69
CA ASP A 141 -3.98 -6.98 1.09
C ASP A 141 -2.63 -7.20 1.83
N LEU A 142 -2.64 -7.24 3.16
CA LEU A 142 -1.46 -7.53 3.99
C LEU A 142 -0.88 -8.94 3.76
N GLU A 143 -1.74 -9.96 3.72
CA GLU A 143 -1.35 -11.34 3.43
C GLU A 143 -0.72 -11.47 2.05
N MET A 144 -1.32 -10.83 1.04
CA MET A 144 -0.81 -10.86 -0.32
C MET A 144 0.60 -10.28 -0.41
N VAL A 145 0.81 -9.08 0.13
CA VAL A 145 2.13 -8.43 0.12
C VAL A 145 3.16 -9.26 0.89
N SER A 146 2.79 -9.76 2.07
CA SER A 146 3.71 -10.57 2.91
C SER A 146 4.10 -11.87 2.20
N LYS A 147 3.14 -12.52 1.53
CA LYS A 147 3.37 -13.76 0.77
C LYS A 147 4.30 -13.53 -0.43
N GLU A 148 4.05 -12.50 -1.23
CA GLU A 148 4.89 -12.18 -2.38
C GLU A 148 6.31 -11.81 -1.94
N ALA A 149 6.45 -11.08 -0.83
CA ALA A 149 7.75 -10.79 -0.24
C ALA A 149 8.47 -12.07 0.24
N GLY A 150 7.77 -13.02 0.86
CA GLY A 150 8.34 -14.31 1.24
C GLY A 150 8.77 -15.15 0.03
N ILE A 151 7.98 -15.15 -1.06
CA ILE A 151 8.37 -15.77 -2.33
C ILE A 151 9.68 -15.16 -2.85
N TYR A 152 9.78 -13.84 -2.84
CA TYR A 152 11.00 -13.15 -3.23
C TYR A 152 12.18 -13.53 -2.32
N ALA A 153 12.01 -13.51 -1.00
CA ALA A 153 13.06 -13.88 -0.04
C ALA A 153 13.63 -15.27 -0.31
N ARG A 154 12.76 -16.28 -0.54
CA ARG A 154 13.16 -17.66 -0.86
C ARG A 154 13.90 -17.79 -2.19
N SER A 155 13.72 -16.83 -3.11
CA SER A 155 14.40 -16.86 -4.41
C SER A 155 15.85 -16.39 -4.35
N ILE A 156 16.27 -15.75 -3.24
CA ILE A 156 17.63 -15.23 -3.08
C ILE A 156 18.53 -16.31 -2.51
N GLN A 157 19.67 -16.53 -3.16
CA GLN A 157 20.74 -17.37 -2.62
C GLN A 157 21.69 -16.53 -1.78
N LEU A 158 21.59 -16.67 -0.45
CA LEU A 158 22.48 -15.98 0.49
C LEU A 158 23.90 -16.55 0.42
N VAL A 159 24.89 -15.67 0.45
CA VAL A 159 26.31 -16.06 0.40
C VAL A 159 26.84 -16.40 1.81
N GLY A 160 26.10 -16.02 2.86
CA GLY A 160 26.45 -16.29 4.26
C GLY A 160 27.56 -15.40 4.81
N ASP A 161 27.88 -14.29 4.13
CA ASP A 161 28.87 -13.29 4.57
C ASP A 161 28.28 -12.28 5.57
N GLY A 162 26.97 -12.34 5.83
CA GLY A 162 26.26 -11.46 6.75
C GLY A 162 25.86 -10.11 6.16
N ASN A 163 26.00 -9.91 4.85
CA ASN A 163 25.73 -8.62 4.19
C ASN A 163 24.36 -8.55 3.50
N ASP A 164 23.58 -9.63 3.52
CA ASP A 164 22.22 -9.68 2.98
C ASP A 164 21.22 -9.29 4.09
N VAL A 165 20.77 -8.03 4.04
CA VAL A 165 19.92 -7.42 5.08
C VAL A 165 18.50 -7.22 4.57
N TRP A 166 17.54 -7.62 5.39
CA TRP A 166 16.12 -7.32 5.24
C TRP A 166 15.71 -6.23 6.23
N ILE A 167 15.20 -5.11 5.70
CA ILE A 167 14.79 -3.96 6.51
C ILE A 167 13.28 -3.95 6.66
N PHE A 168 12.80 -3.86 7.91
CA PHE A 168 11.40 -3.61 8.24
C PHE A 168 11.22 -2.22 8.86
N ASP A 169 10.18 -1.52 8.45
CA ASP A 169 9.58 -0.46 9.25
C ASP A 169 8.78 -1.06 10.43
N ILE A 170 8.44 -0.27 11.45
CA ILE A 170 7.69 -0.73 12.63
C ILE A 170 6.22 -0.38 12.54
N ASP A 171 5.89 0.92 12.53
CA ASP A 171 4.52 1.41 12.59
C ASP A 171 3.79 1.11 11.28
N GLU A 172 2.58 0.54 11.35
CA GLU A 172 1.78 0.10 10.20
C GLU A 172 2.49 -0.93 9.29
N THR A 173 3.58 -1.54 9.79
CA THR A 173 4.34 -2.60 9.10
C THR A 173 4.50 -3.84 9.97
N LEU A 174 5.08 -3.74 11.16
CA LEU A 174 5.17 -4.84 12.13
C LEU A 174 4.13 -4.70 13.24
N LEU A 175 3.93 -3.49 13.74
CA LEU A 175 2.96 -3.15 14.78
C LEU A 175 1.82 -2.33 14.19
N SER A 176 0.59 -2.66 14.57
CA SER A 176 -0.61 -1.94 14.14
C SER A 176 -0.99 -0.87 15.15
N ASN A 177 -1.06 0.39 14.71
CA ASN A 177 -1.65 1.47 15.49
C ASN A 177 -3.14 1.65 15.18
N LEU A 178 -3.79 0.65 14.57
CA LEU A 178 -5.23 0.68 14.29
C LEU A 178 -6.08 0.96 15.55
N PRO A 179 -5.76 0.46 16.77
CA PRO A 179 -6.50 0.85 17.97
C PRO A 179 -6.43 2.36 18.25
N TYR A 180 -5.27 3.00 18.03
CA TYR A 180 -5.16 4.45 18.13
C TYR A 180 -6.05 5.14 17.10
N TYR A 181 -5.95 4.75 15.83
CA TYR A 181 -6.76 5.37 14.77
C TYR A 181 -8.26 5.13 14.94
N ALA A 182 -8.68 4.03 15.57
CA ALA A 182 -10.09 3.79 15.88
C ALA A 182 -10.67 4.84 16.85
N ASP A 183 -9.85 5.32 17.79
CA ASP A 183 -10.22 6.38 18.73
C ASP A 183 -10.14 7.79 18.09
N HIS A 184 -9.48 7.92 16.93
CA HIS A 184 -9.24 9.20 16.21
C HIS A 184 -9.89 9.22 14.82
N GLY A 185 -11.05 8.56 14.68
CA GLY A 185 -11.89 8.64 13.49
C GLY A 185 -11.27 8.05 12.22
N TYR A 186 -10.35 7.10 12.33
CA TYR A 186 -9.69 6.41 11.21
C TYR A 186 -9.02 7.36 10.20
N GLY A 187 -8.45 8.47 10.68
CA GLY A 187 -7.74 9.46 9.84
C GLY A 187 -8.59 10.65 9.40
N LEU A 188 -9.77 10.85 10.00
CA LEU A 188 -10.53 12.10 9.89
C LEU A 188 -9.88 13.27 10.64
N GLU A 189 -9.10 12.96 11.66
CA GLU A 189 -8.38 13.94 12.46
C GLU A 189 -7.00 14.19 11.86
N VAL A 190 -6.54 15.43 11.96
CA VAL A 190 -5.15 15.77 11.62
C VAL A 190 -4.23 15.08 12.61
N PHE A 191 -3.19 14.42 12.11
CA PHE A 191 -2.23 13.72 12.95
C PHE A 191 -1.59 14.63 14.01
N ASP A 192 -1.73 14.24 15.27
CA ASP A 192 -1.08 14.85 16.43
C ASP A 192 0.05 13.94 16.92
N GLY A 193 1.30 14.38 16.72
CA GLY A 193 2.47 13.62 17.13
C GLY A 193 2.61 13.48 18.64
N HIS A 194 2.10 14.41 19.44
CA HIS A 194 2.18 14.34 20.90
C HIS A 194 1.17 13.32 21.46
N GLU A 195 -0.05 13.29 20.93
CA GLU A 195 -1.01 12.25 21.30
C GLU A 195 -0.58 10.86 20.82
N PHE A 196 -0.01 10.79 19.61
CA PHE A 196 0.57 9.53 19.12
C PHE A 196 1.76 9.07 19.98
N ASP A 197 2.60 9.99 20.45
CA ASP A 197 3.68 9.66 21.38
C ASP A 197 3.12 9.06 22.68
N LYS A 198 2.02 9.59 23.23
CA LYS A 198 1.36 8.97 24.40
C LYS A 198 0.83 7.57 24.09
N TRP A 199 0.37 7.32 22.87
CA TRP A 199 -0.02 5.98 22.45
C TRP A 199 1.17 5.02 22.41
N VAL A 200 2.30 5.45 21.84
CA VAL A 200 3.54 4.67 21.80
C VAL A 200 4.02 4.31 23.21
N GLU A 201 3.94 5.24 24.16
CA GLU A 201 4.34 5.03 25.57
C GLU A 201 3.49 3.98 26.30
N LYS A 202 2.31 3.61 25.76
CA LYS A 202 1.53 2.49 26.32
C LYS A 202 2.17 1.14 26.01
N GLY A 203 2.90 1.01 24.89
CA GLY A 203 3.53 -0.25 24.49
C GLY A 203 2.55 -1.39 24.19
N LEU A 204 1.35 -1.05 23.71
CA LEU A 204 0.24 -2.02 23.51
C LEU A 204 -0.12 -2.26 22.04
N ALA A 205 0.68 -1.77 21.08
CA ALA A 205 0.35 -1.95 19.66
C ALA A 205 0.44 -3.44 19.29
N PRO A 206 -0.62 -4.07 18.77
CA PRO A 206 -0.61 -5.48 18.41
C PRO A 206 0.26 -5.75 17.16
N ALA A 207 0.70 -7.01 17.02
CA ALA A 207 1.38 -7.46 15.80
C ALA A 207 0.45 -7.41 14.58
N ILE A 208 1.00 -7.08 13.42
CA ILE A 208 0.42 -7.42 12.13
C ILE A 208 0.81 -8.86 11.81
N GLU A 209 -0.15 -9.79 11.87
CA GLU A 209 0.12 -11.22 11.86
C GLU A 209 0.84 -11.71 10.60
N SER A 210 0.45 -11.21 9.42
CA SER A 210 1.10 -11.56 8.15
C SER A 210 2.57 -11.10 8.12
N SER A 211 2.86 -9.95 8.72
CA SER A 211 4.21 -9.41 8.84
C SER A 211 5.06 -10.20 9.82
N LEU A 212 4.48 -10.70 10.92
CA LEU A 212 5.16 -11.60 11.85
C LEU A 212 5.56 -12.91 11.16
N LYS A 213 4.67 -13.50 10.37
CA LYS A 213 4.97 -14.70 9.57
C LYS A 213 6.14 -14.45 8.60
N LEU A 214 6.13 -13.32 7.89
CA LEU A 214 7.24 -12.95 7.01
C LEU A 214 8.54 -12.71 7.79
N TYR A 215 8.47 -12.02 8.92
CA TYR A 215 9.61 -11.73 9.78
C TYR A 215 10.31 -13.01 10.25
N GLU A 216 9.54 -13.99 10.72
CA GLU A 216 10.04 -15.31 11.12
C GLU A 216 10.64 -16.07 9.92
N GLU A 217 10.01 -15.99 8.76
CA GLU A 217 10.50 -16.63 7.54
C GLU A 217 11.86 -16.05 7.09
N VAL A 218 12.00 -14.72 7.03
CA VAL A 218 13.27 -14.11 6.59
C VAL A 218 14.41 -14.39 7.58
N LEU A 219 14.12 -14.44 8.88
CA LEU A 219 15.08 -14.90 9.89
C LEU A 219 15.47 -16.36 9.65
N GLY A 220 14.49 -17.24 9.40
CA GLY A 220 14.71 -18.66 9.12
C GLY A 220 15.52 -18.92 7.85
N LEU A 221 15.43 -18.03 6.86
CA LEU A 221 16.24 -18.07 5.64
C LEU A 221 17.67 -17.57 5.84
N GLY A 222 17.97 -16.93 6.97
CA GLY A 222 19.32 -16.45 7.31
C GLY A 222 19.60 -15.01 6.95
N PHE A 223 18.58 -14.22 6.59
CA PHE A 223 18.75 -12.77 6.41
C PHE A 223 19.11 -12.10 7.74
N LYS A 224 19.92 -11.06 7.65
CA LYS A 224 20.07 -10.10 8.75
C LYS A 224 18.85 -9.19 8.80
N VAL A 225 18.28 -8.96 9.98
CA VAL A 225 17.05 -8.17 10.12
C VAL A 225 17.32 -6.86 10.82
N PHE A 226 17.12 -5.75 10.10
CA PHE A 226 17.21 -4.40 10.65
C PHE A 226 15.82 -3.79 10.77
N LEU A 227 15.54 -3.20 11.92
CA LEU A 227 14.34 -2.43 12.16
C LEU A 227 14.67 -0.94 12.05
N LEU A 228 13.94 -0.21 11.22
CA LEU A 228 14.11 1.22 11.01
C LEU A 228 12.77 1.92 11.23
N THR A 229 12.68 2.86 12.18
CA THR A 229 11.41 3.52 12.52
C THR A 229 11.55 5.03 12.64
N GLY A 230 10.46 5.74 12.35
CA GLY A 230 10.33 7.18 12.60
C GLY A 230 10.14 7.55 14.08
N ARG A 231 9.90 6.57 14.97
CA ARG A 231 9.81 6.80 16.42
C ARG A 231 11.11 7.42 16.94
N SER A 232 10.99 8.32 17.91
CA SER A 232 12.15 8.95 18.55
C SER A 232 12.92 7.95 19.41
N GLU A 233 14.24 8.11 19.51
CA GLU A 233 15.13 7.35 20.38
C GLU A 233 14.67 7.32 21.85
N ARG A 234 13.96 8.36 22.31
CA ARG A 234 13.37 8.38 23.67
C ARG A 234 12.39 7.22 23.92
N HIS A 235 11.78 6.69 22.86
CA HIS A 235 10.81 5.59 22.89
C HIS A 235 11.46 4.21 22.72
N ARG A 236 12.80 4.11 22.72
CA ARG A 236 13.49 2.85 22.44
C ARG A 236 13.06 1.73 23.38
N SER A 237 13.01 2.00 24.69
CA SER A 237 12.68 0.96 25.69
C SER A 237 11.28 0.39 25.47
N VAL A 238 10.27 1.27 25.38
CA VAL A 238 8.87 0.84 25.18
C VAL A 238 8.65 0.17 23.83
N THR A 239 9.33 0.63 22.78
CA THR A 239 9.27 0.00 21.45
C THR A 239 9.84 -1.42 21.47
N VAL A 240 10.98 -1.64 22.13
CA VAL A 240 11.60 -2.97 22.26
C VAL A 240 10.69 -3.92 23.04
N GLU A 241 10.12 -3.45 24.14
CA GLU A 241 9.20 -4.25 24.96
C GLU A 241 7.93 -4.63 24.16
N ASN A 242 7.33 -3.66 23.48
CA ASN A 242 6.15 -3.90 22.66
C ASN A 242 6.44 -4.91 21.55
N LEU A 243 7.56 -4.77 20.81
CA LEU A 243 7.97 -5.71 19.77
C LEU A 243 8.11 -7.15 20.31
N ARG A 244 8.78 -7.32 21.45
CA ARG A 244 8.96 -8.63 22.09
C ARG A 244 7.63 -9.25 22.51
N ASN A 245 6.76 -8.45 23.12
CA ASN A 245 5.43 -8.90 23.54
C ASN A 245 4.55 -9.26 22.34
N ALA A 246 4.75 -8.59 21.20
CA ALA A 246 4.08 -8.86 19.93
C ALA A 246 4.69 -10.06 19.16
N GLY A 247 5.76 -10.69 19.67
CA GLY A 247 6.39 -11.89 19.08
C GLY A 247 7.61 -11.63 18.21
N PHE A 248 7.95 -10.36 17.93
CA PHE A 248 9.16 -10.02 17.18
C PHE A 248 10.38 -10.12 18.09
N GLN A 249 11.37 -10.93 17.70
CA GLN A 249 12.60 -11.16 18.47
C GLN A 249 13.79 -11.38 17.52
N ASN A 250 15.01 -11.31 18.04
CA ASN A 250 16.24 -11.64 17.30
C ASN A 250 16.56 -10.74 16.08
N TRP A 251 16.10 -9.48 16.06
CA TRP A 251 16.60 -8.51 15.08
C TRP A 251 18.07 -8.16 15.37
N ASP A 252 18.83 -7.86 14.32
CA ASP A 252 20.26 -7.52 14.42
C ASP A 252 20.49 -6.05 14.79
N LYS A 253 19.66 -5.12 14.28
CA LYS A 253 19.74 -3.69 14.61
C LYS A 253 18.37 -3.05 14.72
N LEU A 254 18.24 -2.08 15.62
CA LEU A 254 17.08 -1.21 15.76
C LEU A 254 17.52 0.26 15.72
N LEU A 255 17.13 0.94 14.65
CA LEU A 255 17.43 2.33 14.34
C LEU A 255 16.18 3.20 14.57
N LEU A 256 16.27 4.15 15.50
CA LEU A 256 15.25 5.15 15.76
C LEU A 256 15.76 6.54 15.38
N ARG A 257 14.85 7.51 15.36
CA ARG A 257 15.15 8.91 15.06
C ARG A 257 15.74 9.62 16.28
N TYR A 258 16.94 10.18 16.15
CA TYR A 258 17.58 11.03 17.17
C TYR A 258 16.90 12.40 17.28
#